data_AF-A0A124S0I8-F1
#
_entry.id   AF-A0A124S0I8-F1
#
_cell.length_a   1.000
_cell.length_b   1.000
_cell.length_c   1.000
_cell.angle_alpha   90.00
_cell.angle_beta   90.00
_cell.angle_gamma   90.00
#
_symmetry.space_group_name_H-M   'P 1'
#
loop_
_entity.id
_entity.type
_entity.pdbx_description
1 polymer ?
#
loop_
_entity_poly.entity_id
_entity_poly.type
_entity_poly.pdbx_seq_one_letter_code
_entity_poly.pdbx_strand_id
1 'polypeptide(L)'
;MCKQHKGEIRIVFEHPTQLENHSGGWMAREKHLEISSELAHPTLKSSVSSPFMNTASLTYTMSEVKKHNSADSALIVVHDHIYDCTNFLKDHRGGSDNILMNDGTNCSEEFDAIHSNKAKKLLTNWKKGALNVCFEGAEDLPGGGGSKYRTSLRIEMAMDPTRDIILAYMQNGEKLLPDHGYTVRMIIPGFIGGRMVKFLKLIIVTTPESENYYHFKDNRVLSSHMDAKLANSEGWCYKPQYKINELNINSMITTPCHEEILPINSWTTQRPYTLRGYAYFGGGKKVTRVKVTLDERETWNVCNMDVREKPNKYGKYWCSCFWSLKVEVLDLLGAKEIAVRALDQALNTQLDKIIWNLMGMINNCWFRVKTNMCKRHKGKIGIVFEHTTQPRNQSGGGMAREKNLEISFELAHPTLKKCVSSPFMNIASLTYTMSEVKKHNSADSAWIVVHGHIYDCTNFLKDHPSGSDNILINDGTDYTKEFDAIHSDKAKKLLTK
;
A
#
# COMPACT_ATOMS: atom_id res chain seq x y z
N MET A 1 27.56 -6.95 22.52
CA MET A 1 27.40 -6.54 23.94
C MET A 1 26.23 -5.55 24.10
N CYS A 2 25.36 -5.71 25.10
CA CYS A 2 24.20 -4.83 25.37
C CYS A 2 24.61 -3.64 26.27
N LYS A 3 24.25 -2.40 25.94
CA LYS A 3 24.49 -1.20 26.78
C LYS A 3 23.17 -0.46 27.01
N GLN A 4 22.88 -0.12 28.26
CA GLN A 4 21.70 0.65 28.67
C GLN A 4 21.93 2.15 28.45
N HIS A 5 20.97 2.82 27.80
CA HIS A 5 20.97 4.29 27.72
C HIS A 5 19.52 4.78 27.83
N LYS A 6 19.25 5.62 28.84
CA LYS A 6 18.00 6.39 29.01
C LYS A 6 16.69 5.62 28.78
N GLY A 7 16.46 4.53 29.52
CA GLY A 7 15.16 3.83 29.51
C GLY A 7 14.85 3.03 28.25
N GLU A 8 15.81 2.80 27.35
CA GLU A 8 15.66 1.94 26.17
C GLU A 8 16.53 0.68 26.29
N ILE A 9 15.99 -0.48 25.93
CA ILE A 9 16.78 -1.72 25.77
C ILE A 9 17.25 -1.80 24.33
N ARG A 10 18.57 -1.94 24.13
CA ARG A 10 19.23 -1.98 22.82
C ARG A 10 20.00 -3.28 22.62
N ILE A 11 19.54 -4.12 21.70
CA ILE A 11 20.29 -5.30 21.27
C ILE A 11 21.12 -4.91 20.05
N VAL A 12 22.45 -4.90 20.21
CA VAL A 12 23.41 -4.59 19.14
C VAL A 12 24.04 -5.88 18.62
N PHE A 13 23.94 -6.10 17.31
CA PHE A 13 24.68 -7.17 16.64
C PHE A 13 26.07 -6.65 16.26
N GLU A 14 27.13 -7.29 16.78
CA GLU A 14 28.50 -6.99 16.38
C GLU A 14 28.82 -7.74 15.08
N HIS A 15 29.42 -7.05 14.12
CA HIS A 15 29.80 -7.66 12.85
C HIS A 15 31.06 -8.52 13.08
N PRO A 16 31.18 -9.74 12.51
CA PRO A 16 32.33 -10.63 12.73
C PRO A 16 33.70 -10.07 12.33
N THR A 17 33.75 -8.90 11.67
CA THR A 17 35.00 -8.28 11.18
C THR A 17 35.48 -7.10 12.04
N GLN A 18 34.93 -6.89 13.24
CA GLN A 18 35.41 -5.85 14.15
C GLN A 18 36.30 -6.36 15.29
N LEU A 19 36.77 -7.60 15.21
CA LEU A 19 37.94 -8.03 15.95
C LEU A 19 39.18 -7.81 15.07
N GLU A 20 40.00 -6.86 15.51
CA GLU A 20 41.39 -6.60 15.12
C GLU A 20 41.64 -5.70 13.90
N ASN A 21 41.99 -4.45 14.24
CA ASN A 21 42.99 -3.70 13.49
C ASN A 21 44.25 -4.57 13.37
N HIS A 22 44.58 -5.02 12.16
CA HIS A 22 45.90 -4.94 11.51
C HIS A 22 45.88 -5.82 10.25
N SER A 23 46.19 -5.20 9.11
CA SER A 23 46.50 -5.82 7.81
C SER A 23 45.47 -6.76 7.16
N GLY A 24 44.74 -6.23 6.17
CA GLY A 24 44.33 -6.88 4.91
C GLY A 24 43.62 -8.26 4.96
N GLY A 25 42.31 -8.28 4.66
CA GLY A 25 41.57 -9.51 4.30
C GLY A 25 40.43 -9.18 3.34
N TRP A 26 39.92 -10.06 2.47
CA TRP A 26 40.20 -11.48 2.19
C TRP A 26 39.96 -11.75 0.68
N MET A 27 40.64 -10.97 -0.18
CA MET A 27 40.58 -11.06 -1.66
C MET A 27 41.92 -11.48 -2.28
N ALA A 28 42.82 -12.10 -1.52
CA ALA A 28 44.07 -12.63 -2.05
C ALA A 28 44.52 -13.85 -1.26
N ARG A 29 44.12 -15.04 -1.72
CA ARG A 29 44.86 -16.32 -1.69
C ARG A 29 43.92 -17.45 -2.07
N GLU A 30 43.61 -17.55 -3.36
CA GLU A 30 43.43 -18.87 -3.98
C GLU A 30 44.77 -19.27 -4.57
N LYS A 31 45.38 -20.34 -4.04
CA LYS A 31 46.23 -21.28 -4.78
C LYS A 31 46.57 -22.48 -3.88
N HIS A 32 46.05 -23.64 -4.30
CA HIS A 32 46.50 -25.01 -4.09
C HIS A 32 46.87 -25.49 -2.67
N LEU A 33 46.21 -26.54 -2.19
CA LEU A 33 46.79 -27.90 -2.14
C LEU A 33 45.77 -28.95 -1.64
N GLU A 34 45.96 -30.16 -2.15
CA GLU A 34 45.18 -31.39 -1.98
C GLU A 34 45.31 -32.04 -0.60
N ILE A 35 44.26 -32.81 -0.26
CA ILE A 35 44.21 -34.10 0.48
C ILE A 35 45.13 -34.28 1.70
N SER A 36 44.54 -34.43 2.89
CA SER A 36 44.75 -35.64 3.73
C SER A 36 43.72 -35.75 4.86
N SER A 37 43.52 -37.00 5.23
CA SER A 37 42.55 -37.61 6.14
C SER A 37 42.78 -37.32 7.63
N GLU A 38 41.77 -37.68 8.43
CA GLU A 38 41.79 -37.93 9.89
C GLU A 38 41.72 -36.72 10.84
N LEU A 39 40.57 -36.52 11.49
CA LEU A 39 40.28 -37.00 12.86
C LEU A 39 39.15 -36.20 13.56
N ALA A 40 38.31 -36.98 14.24
CA ALA A 40 37.57 -36.68 15.46
C ALA A 40 36.43 -35.63 15.44
N HIS A 41 35.20 -36.15 15.51
CA HIS A 41 34.06 -35.47 16.12
C HIS A 41 34.35 -35.12 17.59
N PRO A 42 34.01 -33.90 18.05
CA PRO A 42 33.71 -33.66 19.45
C PRO A 42 32.21 -33.43 19.61
N THR A 43 31.59 -34.35 20.35
CA THR A 43 30.33 -34.22 21.08
C THR A 43 30.19 -32.85 21.75
N LEU A 44 29.17 -32.08 21.37
CA LEU A 44 28.75 -30.89 22.12
C LEU A 44 28.13 -31.34 23.45
N LYS A 45 28.84 -31.07 24.56
CA LYS A 45 28.26 -31.15 25.90
C LYS A 45 27.25 -30.01 26.08
N SER A 46 26.06 -30.39 26.52
CA SER A 46 24.99 -29.51 26.98
C SER A 46 25.39 -28.80 28.27
N SER A 47 25.63 -27.50 28.21
CA SER A 47 25.49 -26.60 29.35
C SER A 47 25.34 -25.16 28.87
N VAL A 48 24.11 -24.76 28.58
CA VAL A 48 23.76 -23.34 28.49
C VAL A 48 23.07 -22.99 29.81
N SER A 49 23.85 -22.51 30.78
CA SER A 49 23.32 -21.63 31.81
C SER A 49 23.15 -20.26 31.14
N SER A 50 21.90 -19.90 30.88
CA SER A 50 21.49 -18.65 30.27
C SER A 50 21.88 -17.45 31.16
N PRO A 51 22.70 -16.50 30.67
CA PRO A 51 22.84 -15.21 31.34
C PRO A 51 21.82 -14.25 30.70
N PHE A 52 20.53 -14.46 30.97
CA PHE A 52 19.58 -13.35 30.88
C PHE A 52 19.90 -12.42 32.06
N MET A 53 20.86 -11.52 31.87
CA MET A 53 21.09 -10.46 32.84
C MET A 53 19.88 -9.54 32.86
N ASN A 54 19.27 -9.52 34.04
CA ASN A 54 18.20 -8.67 34.56
C ASN A 54 18.05 -7.36 33.77
N THR A 55 17.07 -7.33 32.86
CA THR A 55 16.56 -6.10 32.26
C THR A 55 15.90 -5.29 33.36
N ALA A 56 16.26 -4.01 33.53
CA ALA A 56 15.30 -3.06 34.06
C ALA A 56 14.10 -3.10 33.09
N SER A 57 13.09 -3.86 33.48
CA SER A 57 12.10 -4.39 32.55
C SER A 57 11.21 -3.26 32.05
N LEU A 58 11.25 -2.96 30.75
CA LEU A 58 10.23 -2.11 30.09
C LEU A 58 8.86 -2.81 29.99
N THR A 59 8.76 -4.03 30.53
CA THR A 59 7.55 -4.82 30.73
C THR A 59 7.35 -5.03 32.23
N TYR A 60 6.33 -4.44 32.84
CA TYR A 60 6.15 -4.58 34.27
C TYR A 60 5.28 -5.80 34.57
N THR A 61 5.73 -6.63 35.50
CA THR A 61 4.87 -7.57 36.22
C THR A 61 3.96 -6.80 37.17
N MET A 62 2.80 -7.35 37.52
CA MET A 62 1.95 -6.74 38.55
C MET A 62 2.68 -6.61 39.90
N SER A 63 3.64 -7.49 40.20
CA SER A 63 4.49 -7.38 41.38
C SER A 63 5.45 -6.20 41.34
N GLU A 64 5.88 -5.75 40.15
CA GLU A 64 6.67 -4.54 39.97
C GLU A 64 5.80 -3.30 40.00
N VAL A 65 4.62 -3.33 39.37
CA VAL A 65 3.63 -2.24 39.44
C VAL A 65 3.24 -1.95 40.88
N LYS A 66 2.97 -2.99 41.70
CA LYS A 66 2.64 -2.86 43.13
C LYS A 66 3.71 -2.18 43.99
N LYS A 67 4.96 -2.07 43.51
CA LYS A 67 6.02 -1.34 44.23
C LYS A 67 5.86 0.18 44.11
N HIS A 68 5.01 0.64 43.19
CA HIS A 68 4.61 2.03 43.04
C HIS A 68 3.36 2.26 43.89
N ASN A 69 3.47 3.13 44.89
CA ASN A 69 2.44 3.36 45.91
C ASN A 69 2.53 4.77 46.54
N SER A 70 2.97 5.76 45.77
CA SER A 70 3.22 7.11 46.29
C SER A 70 2.97 8.19 45.25
N ALA A 71 2.75 9.43 45.71
CA ALA A 71 2.54 10.58 44.83
C ALA A 71 3.75 10.90 43.92
N ASP A 72 4.94 10.43 44.28
CA ASP A 72 6.16 10.59 43.46
C ASP A 72 6.35 9.46 42.44
N SER A 73 5.49 8.42 42.49
CA SER A 73 5.51 7.31 41.56
C SER A 73 4.16 6.61 41.53
N ALA A 74 3.23 7.16 40.73
CA ALA A 74 1.86 6.69 40.62
C ALA A 74 1.65 5.91 39.31
N LEU A 75 1.62 4.57 39.39
CA LEU A 75 1.39 3.67 38.27
C LEU A 75 0.06 2.94 38.38
N ILE A 76 -0.77 3.06 37.35
CA ILE A 76 -2.03 2.31 37.26
C ILE A 76 -2.01 1.38 36.06
N VAL A 77 -2.78 0.28 36.13
CA VAL A 77 -3.00 -0.62 35.00
C VAL A 77 -4.44 -0.49 34.51
N VAL A 78 -4.61 -0.21 33.22
CA VAL A 78 -5.89 -0.14 32.52
C VAL A 78 -5.78 -0.92 31.22
N HIS A 79 -6.63 -1.92 30.99
CA HIS A 79 -6.66 -2.76 29.79
C HIS A 79 -5.29 -3.33 29.42
N ASP A 80 -4.62 -3.99 30.39
CA ASP A 80 -3.29 -4.60 30.25
C ASP A 80 -2.17 -3.63 29.86
N HIS A 81 -2.38 -2.34 30.14
CA HIS A 81 -1.41 -1.28 29.91
C HIS A 81 -1.12 -0.52 31.18
N ILE A 82 0.15 -0.20 31.38
CA ILE A 82 0.61 0.55 32.54
C ILE A 82 0.64 2.02 32.16
N TYR A 83 0.27 2.89 33.09
CA TYR A 83 0.25 4.32 32.90
C TYR A 83 0.97 5.00 34.05
N ASP A 84 1.92 5.87 33.72
CA ASP A 84 2.59 6.76 34.66
C ASP A 84 1.77 8.03 34.85
N CYS A 85 0.94 8.05 35.89
CA CYS A 85 0.08 9.17 36.20
C CYS A 85 0.75 10.20 37.12
N THR A 86 2.01 10.02 37.51
CA THR A 86 2.73 10.87 38.49
C THR A 86 2.60 12.35 38.17
N ASN A 87 2.88 12.74 36.92
CA ASN A 87 2.77 14.13 36.48
C ASN A 87 1.34 14.57 36.16
N PHE A 88 0.40 13.63 36.05
CA PHE A 88 -1.01 13.89 35.78
C PHE A 88 -1.86 14.06 37.05
N LEU A 89 -1.35 13.63 38.22
CA LEU A 89 -2.09 13.65 39.48
C LEU A 89 -2.77 15.01 39.75
N LYS A 90 -2.06 16.11 39.45
CA LYS A 90 -2.52 17.49 39.69
C LYS A 90 -3.57 17.97 38.69
N ASP A 91 -3.62 17.37 37.51
CA ASP A 91 -4.51 17.73 36.40
C ASP A 91 -5.76 16.85 36.36
N HIS A 92 -5.83 15.83 37.22
CA HIS A 92 -6.97 14.93 37.28
C HIS A 92 -8.20 15.62 37.88
N ARG A 93 -9.25 15.77 37.08
CA ARG A 93 -10.50 16.47 37.48
C ARG A 93 -11.22 15.83 38.65
N GLY A 94 -11.04 14.53 38.86
CA GLY A 94 -11.57 13.82 40.02
C GLY A 94 -10.72 13.99 41.29
N GLY A 95 -9.63 14.77 41.25
CA GLY A 95 -8.66 14.87 42.33
C GLY A 95 -7.61 13.75 42.28
N SER A 96 -6.42 14.03 42.81
CA SER A 96 -5.28 13.11 42.83
C SER A 96 -5.56 11.83 43.62
N ASP A 97 -6.37 11.93 44.68
CA ASP A 97 -6.61 10.84 45.61
C ASP A 97 -7.27 9.63 44.94
N ASN A 98 -8.13 9.87 43.94
CA ASN A 98 -8.79 8.81 43.18
C ASN A 98 -7.81 7.98 42.32
N ILE A 99 -6.72 8.61 41.85
CA ILE A 99 -5.66 7.88 41.14
C ILE A 99 -4.79 7.14 42.17
N LEU A 100 -4.45 7.80 43.29
CA LEU A 100 -3.61 7.22 44.33
C LEU A 100 -4.26 6.01 45.03
N MET A 101 -5.59 5.99 45.16
CA MET A 101 -6.33 4.82 45.66
C MET A 101 -6.16 3.58 44.78
N ASN A 102 -5.85 3.78 43.49
CA ASN A 102 -5.63 2.72 42.51
C ASN A 102 -4.15 2.58 42.12
N ASP A 103 -3.25 3.25 42.84
CA ASP A 103 -1.82 3.16 42.57
C ASP A 103 -1.31 1.74 42.84
N GLY A 104 -0.49 1.23 41.92
CA GLY A 104 0.04 -0.12 41.97
C GLY A 104 -0.97 -1.22 41.59
N THR A 105 -2.19 -0.89 41.16
CA THR A 105 -3.26 -1.87 40.88
C THR A 105 -3.76 -1.84 39.43
N ASN A 106 -4.58 -2.83 39.07
CA ASN A 106 -5.37 -2.83 37.85
C ASN A 106 -6.76 -2.27 38.18
N CYS A 107 -7.12 -1.16 37.53
CA CYS A 107 -8.37 -0.44 37.75
C CYS A 107 -9.18 -0.31 36.45
N SER A 108 -9.10 -1.30 35.57
CA SER A 108 -9.74 -1.26 34.25
C SER A 108 -11.25 -1.07 34.33
N GLU A 109 -11.91 -1.76 35.27
CA GLU A 109 -13.37 -1.71 35.44
C GLU A 109 -13.81 -0.35 35.99
N GLU A 110 -13.15 0.14 37.03
CA GLU A 110 -13.40 1.45 37.64
C GLU A 110 -13.13 2.58 36.65
N PHE A 111 -12.05 2.46 35.87
CA PHE A 111 -11.71 3.43 34.84
C PHE A 111 -12.82 3.49 33.78
N ASP A 112 -13.28 2.34 33.29
CA ASP A 112 -14.32 2.28 32.26
C ASP A 112 -15.69 2.76 32.73
N ALA A 113 -16.03 2.56 33.99
CA ALA A 113 -17.30 2.97 34.59
C ALA A 113 -17.45 4.50 34.69
N ILE A 114 -16.33 5.22 34.88
CA ILE A 114 -16.35 6.64 35.28
C ILE A 114 -15.84 7.55 34.15
N HIS A 115 -14.96 7.06 33.27
CA HIS A 115 -14.25 7.91 32.31
C HIS A 115 -14.89 7.95 30.91
N SER A 116 -15.15 9.17 30.43
CA SER A 116 -15.62 9.41 29.05
C SER A 116 -14.60 8.99 27.98
N ASN A 117 -15.06 8.78 26.74
CA ASN A 117 -14.19 8.50 25.58
C ASN A 117 -13.06 9.52 25.39
N LYS A 118 -13.27 10.78 25.79
CA LYS A 118 -12.22 11.82 25.75
C LYS A 118 -11.13 11.55 26.79
N ALA A 119 -11.51 11.15 28.00
CA ALA A 119 -10.55 10.78 29.05
C ALA A 119 -9.78 9.51 28.69
N LYS A 120 -10.44 8.50 28.10
CA LYS A 120 -9.76 7.28 27.59
C LYS A 120 -8.67 7.62 26.55
N LYS A 121 -8.93 8.59 25.66
CA LYS A 121 -7.93 9.11 24.71
C LYS A 121 -6.83 9.93 25.37
N LEU A 122 -7.09 10.58 26.50
CA LEU A 122 -6.06 11.36 27.21
C LEU A 122 -5.12 10.45 27.99
N LEU A 123 -5.64 9.36 28.55
CA LEU A 123 -4.86 8.37 29.31
C LEU A 123 -3.68 7.81 28.47
N THR A 124 -3.83 7.67 27.15
CA THR A 124 -2.76 7.17 26.28
C THR A 124 -1.47 8.00 26.32
N ASN A 125 -1.55 9.29 26.69
CA ASN A 125 -0.38 10.16 26.82
C ASN A 125 0.54 9.74 27.98
N TRP A 126 -0.01 9.02 28.96
CA TRP A 126 0.66 8.62 30.18
C TRP A 126 1.13 7.17 30.12
N LYS A 127 0.99 6.50 28.98
CA LYS A 127 1.28 5.07 28.86
C LYS A 127 2.77 4.80 29.10
N LYS A 128 3.07 3.94 30.07
CA LYS A 128 4.40 3.51 30.47
C LYS A 128 4.71 2.11 29.93
N GLY A 129 5.98 1.88 29.61
CA GLY A 129 6.47 0.59 29.13
C GLY A 129 6.63 0.52 27.62
N ALA A 130 7.11 -0.63 27.15
CA ALA A 130 7.36 -0.88 25.75
C ALA A 130 6.05 -1.00 24.96
N LEU A 131 5.87 -0.17 23.92
CA LEU A 131 4.74 -0.29 22.98
C LEU A 131 5.18 -0.67 21.58
N ASN A 132 6.46 -0.43 21.28
CA ASN A 132 7.04 -0.60 19.97
C ASN A 132 8.41 -1.27 20.07
N VAL A 133 8.74 -1.99 19.01
CA VAL A 133 10.07 -2.53 18.75
C VAL A 133 10.57 -1.86 17.47
N CYS A 134 11.61 -1.05 17.60
CA CYS A 134 12.29 -0.40 16.49
C CYS A 134 13.40 -1.30 15.96
N PHE A 135 13.53 -1.35 14.64
CA PHE A 135 14.55 -2.12 13.93
C PHE A 135 15.34 -1.17 13.05
N GLU A 136 16.66 -1.19 13.15
CA GLU A 136 17.56 -0.36 12.35
C GLU A 136 18.59 -1.20 11.60
N GLY A 137 18.75 -0.89 10.32
CA GLY A 137 19.77 -1.47 9.44
C GLY A 137 21.12 -0.75 9.59
N ALA A 138 22.20 -1.42 9.18
CA ALA A 138 23.55 -0.87 9.23
C ALA A 138 23.85 0.16 8.12
N GLU A 139 23.01 0.24 7.10
CA GLU A 139 23.20 1.02 5.87
C GLU A 139 22.95 2.53 6.05
N ASP A 140 23.83 3.36 5.49
CA ASP A 140 23.58 4.80 5.35
C ASP A 140 22.84 5.07 4.05
N LEU A 141 21.68 5.72 4.15
CA LEU A 141 20.84 6.02 2.99
C LEU A 141 20.69 7.54 2.82
N PRO A 142 20.50 8.03 1.57
CA PRO A 142 20.50 9.47 1.29
C PRO A 142 19.31 10.22 1.93
N GLY A 143 18.23 9.54 2.25
CA GLY A 143 17.04 10.12 2.87
C GLY A 143 17.29 10.58 4.31
N GLY A 144 16.59 11.63 4.73
CA GLY A 144 16.71 12.17 6.08
C GLY A 144 18.08 12.80 6.38
N GLY A 145 18.83 13.21 5.35
CA GLY A 145 20.15 13.82 5.52
C GLY A 145 21.26 12.80 5.80
N GLY A 146 21.19 11.60 5.22
CA GLY A 146 22.17 10.54 5.47
C GLY A 146 21.79 9.64 6.66
N SER A 147 20.51 9.28 6.78
CA SER A 147 20.02 8.48 7.91
C SER A 147 20.06 6.98 7.66
N LYS A 148 20.19 6.19 8.73
CA LYS A 148 20.02 4.74 8.67
C LYS A 148 18.59 4.37 8.32
N TYR A 149 18.38 3.23 7.64
CA TYR A 149 17.04 2.69 7.50
C TYR A 149 16.52 2.21 8.86
N ARG A 150 15.39 2.76 9.31
CA ARG A 150 14.76 2.33 10.55
C ARG A 150 13.25 2.36 10.45
N THR A 151 12.62 1.39 11.08
CA THR A 151 11.16 1.32 11.19
C THR A 151 10.77 0.74 12.55
N SER A 152 9.47 0.69 12.85
CA SER A 152 8.99 0.09 14.10
C SER A 152 7.75 -0.76 13.88
N LEU A 153 7.58 -1.75 14.76
CA LEU A 153 6.41 -2.61 14.88
C LEU A 153 5.86 -2.48 16.29
N ARG A 154 4.52 -2.57 16.45
CA ARG A 154 3.94 -2.66 17.79
C ARG A 154 4.43 -3.91 18.50
N ILE A 155 4.72 -3.81 19.80
CA ILE A 155 5.21 -4.94 20.59
C ILE A 155 4.22 -6.11 20.60
N GLU A 156 2.92 -5.83 20.62
CA GLU A 156 1.87 -6.87 20.55
C GLU A 156 2.00 -7.72 19.29
N MET A 157 2.39 -7.11 18.15
CA MET A 157 2.58 -7.83 16.89
C MET A 157 3.93 -8.54 16.86
N ALA A 158 4.97 -7.91 17.42
CA ALA A 158 6.30 -8.50 17.52
C ALA A 158 6.31 -9.76 18.40
N MET A 159 5.46 -9.80 19.42
CA MET A 159 5.34 -10.89 20.39
C MET A 159 4.15 -11.83 20.12
N ASP A 160 3.35 -11.57 19.09
CA ASP A 160 2.20 -12.39 18.71
C ASP A 160 2.69 -13.77 18.22
N PRO A 161 2.45 -14.86 18.98
CA PRO A 161 2.95 -16.18 18.61
C PRO A 161 2.28 -16.72 17.34
N THR A 162 1.15 -16.12 16.90
CA THR A 162 0.49 -16.49 15.65
C THR A 162 1.22 -15.99 14.41
N ARG A 163 2.16 -15.06 14.59
CA ARG A 163 2.97 -14.47 13.52
C ARG A 163 4.37 -15.05 13.56
N ASP A 164 4.78 -15.64 12.45
CA ASP A 164 6.12 -16.24 12.31
C ASP A 164 7.17 -15.15 11.96
N ILE A 165 7.29 -14.12 12.80
CA ILE A 165 8.31 -13.07 12.66
C ILE A 165 9.67 -13.67 13.00
N ILE A 166 10.63 -13.54 12.10
CA ILE A 166 11.95 -14.15 12.26
C ILE A 166 13.09 -13.16 12.01
N LEU A 167 14.21 -13.43 12.66
CA LEU A 167 15.52 -12.93 12.26
C LEU A 167 16.17 -14.01 11.39
N ALA A 168 16.20 -13.77 10.08
CA ALA A 168 16.73 -14.71 9.11
C ALA A 168 18.22 -14.43 8.86
N TYR A 169 19.03 -15.49 8.85
CA TYR A 169 20.44 -15.48 8.42
C TYR A 169 20.68 -16.40 7.20
N MET A 170 19.66 -17.14 6.79
CA MET A 170 19.66 -18.01 5.61
C MET A 170 18.41 -17.78 4.76
N GLN A 171 18.54 -18.03 3.46
CA GLN A 171 17.45 -18.03 2.48
C GLN A 171 17.67 -19.23 1.55
N ASN A 172 16.64 -20.07 1.40
CA ASN A 172 16.66 -21.28 0.55
C ASN A 172 17.81 -22.26 0.88
N GLY A 173 18.12 -22.45 2.17
CA GLY A 173 19.16 -23.38 2.60
C GLY A 173 20.59 -22.83 2.55
N GLU A 174 20.78 -21.60 2.09
CA GLU A 174 22.08 -20.94 1.99
C GLU A 174 22.15 -19.67 2.84
N LYS A 175 23.36 -19.20 3.17
CA LYS A 175 23.55 -17.90 3.84
C LYS A 175 22.96 -16.78 2.99
N LEU A 176 22.45 -15.73 3.65
CA LEU A 176 21.95 -14.55 2.94
C LEU A 176 23.02 -13.96 2.01
N LEU A 177 22.62 -13.60 0.79
CA LEU A 177 23.44 -12.77 -0.08
C LEU A 177 23.41 -11.30 0.41
N PRO A 178 24.42 -10.49 0.07
CA PRO A 178 24.45 -9.06 0.42
C PRO A 178 23.15 -8.33 0.07
N ASP A 179 22.62 -8.48 -1.14
CA ASP A 179 21.37 -7.82 -1.56
C ASP A 179 20.15 -8.19 -0.71
N HIS A 180 20.20 -9.36 -0.08
CA HIS A 180 19.16 -9.88 0.80
C HIS A 180 19.42 -9.59 2.28
N GLY A 181 20.45 -8.83 2.64
CA GLY A 181 20.66 -8.34 4.00
C GLY A 181 21.59 -9.19 4.85
N TYR A 182 22.60 -9.81 4.25
CA TYR A 182 23.69 -10.47 4.98
C TYR A 182 24.27 -9.57 6.08
N THR A 183 24.52 -10.03 7.31
CA THR A 183 24.39 -11.41 7.80
C THR A 183 23.00 -11.77 8.31
N VAL A 184 22.23 -10.78 8.76
CA VAL A 184 20.92 -10.99 9.39
C VAL A 184 19.94 -9.94 8.91
N ARG A 185 18.71 -10.36 8.60
CA ARG A 185 17.58 -9.48 8.32
C ARG A 185 16.37 -9.86 9.16
N MET A 186 15.44 -8.92 9.30
CA MET A 186 14.10 -9.23 9.79
C MET A 186 13.18 -9.67 8.64
N ILE A 187 12.30 -10.62 8.90
CA ILE A 187 11.17 -11.01 8.04
C ILE A 187 9.89 -10.95 8.86
N ILE A 188 8.87 -10.29 8.33
CA ILE A 188 7.54 -10.18 8.93
C ILE A 188 6.53 -10.73 7.92
N PRO A 189 6.14 -12.01 8.01
CA PRO A 189 5.21 -12.60 7.05
C PRO A 189 3.88 -11.83 6.93
N GLY A 190 3.39 -11.67 5.70
CA GLY A 190 2.16 -10.94 5.40
C GLY A 190 2.24 -9.42 5.45
N PHE A 191 3.42 -8.85 5.75
CA PHE A 191 3.67 -7.41 5.70
C PHE A 191 4.33 -6.98 4.39
N ILE A 192 4.30 -5.68 4.10
CA ILE A 192 5.13 -5.10 3.04
C ILE A 192 6.63 -5.26 3.34
N GLY A 193 7.43 -5.41 2.28
CA GLY A 193 8.88 -5.52 2.38
C GLY A 193 9.55 -4.31 3.07
N GLY A 194 8.96 -3.12 2.98
CA GLY A 194 9.47 -1.92 3.68
C GLY A 194 9.50 -2.05 5.21
N ARG A 195 8.79 -3.00 5.82
CA ARG A 195 8.92 -3.25 7.27
C ARG A 195 10.04 -4.24 7.59
N MET A 196 10.58 -4.97 6.60
CA MET A 196 11.51 -6.09 6.76
C MET A 196 12.97 -5.62 6.61
N VAL A 197 13.48 -4.97 7.66
CA VAL A 197 14.81 -4.35 7.72
C VAL A 197 15.92 -5.34 7.38
N LYS A 198 16.74 -4.98 6.39
CA LYS A 198 17.96 -5.70 5.99
C LYS A 198 19.16 -5.21 6.80
N PHE A 199 20.24 -6.00 6.81
CA PHE A 199 21.49 -5.65 7.50
C PHE A 199 21.24 -5.25 8.96
N LEU A 200 20.37 -6.00 9.64
CA LEU A 200 19.82 -5.62 10.93
C LEU A 200 20.95 -5.43 11.94
N LYS A 201 21.05 -4.21 12.46
CA LYS A 201 22.13 -3.81 13.37
C LYS A 201 21.65 -3.63 14.80
N LEU A 202 20.44 -3.08 14.95
CA LEU A 202 19.93 -2.67 16.25
C LEU A 202 18.43 -2.96 16.39
N ILE A 203 18.06 -3.56 17.52
CA ILE A 203 16.68 -3.71 17.97
C ILE A 203 16.51 -2.87 19.23
N ILE A 204 15.56 -1.93 19.22
CA ILE A 204 15.25 -1.06 20.35
C ILE A 204 13.82 -1.27 20.80
N VAL A 205 13.66 -1.66 22.05
CA VAL A 205 12.35 -1.72 22.70
C VAL A 205 12.06 -0.36 23.31
N THR A 206 10.95 0.28 22.90
CA THR A 206 10.66 1.68 23.23
C THR A 206 9.15 1.94 23.34
N THR A 207 8.78 3.05 23.98
CA THR A 207 7.39 3.51 24.09
C THR A 207 6.93 4.18 22.79
N PRO A 208 7.59 5.23 22.26
CA PRO A 208 7.20 5.83 20.98
C PRO A 208 7.46 4.92 19.77
N GLU A 209 6.79 5.19 18.65
CA GLU A 209 7.15 4.58 17.37
C GLU A 209 8.47 5.18 16.82
N SER A 210 9.04 4.56 15.79
CA SER A 210 10.26 5.08 15.17
C SER A 210 10.05 6.46 14.58
N GLU A 211 10.89 7.42 14.97
CA GLU A 211 10.88 8.77 14.40
C GLU A 211 11.67 8.91 13.08
N ASN A 212 12.14 7.78 12.52
CA ASN A 212 13.04 7.79 11.38
C ASN A 212 12.37 8.32 10.11
N TYR A 213 13.16 8.99 9.27
CA TYR A 213 12.72 9.53 7.99
C TYR A 213 11.94 8.50 7.16
N TYR A 214 12.47 7.28 7.01
CA TYR A 214 11.84 6.21 6.22
C TYR A 214 10.58 5.62 6.86
N HIS A 215 10.39 5.76 8.18
CA HIS A 215 9.15 5.35 8.84
C HIS A 215 7.99 6.29 8.49
N PHE A 216 8.26 7.58 8.29
CA PHE A 216 7.24 8.59 7.97
C PHE A 216 7.12 8.90 6.49
N LYS A 217 8.25 9.15 5.81
CA LYS A 217 8.27 9.67 4.43
C LYS A 217 8.17 8.58 3.37
N ASP A 218 8.14 7.31 3.77
CA ASP A 218 7.98 6.17 2.88
C ASP A 218 6.90 5.18 3.38
N ASN A 219 6.49 4.21 2.54
CA ASN A 219 5.60 3.12 2.88
C ASN A 219 4.20 3.55 3.36
N ARG A 220 3.54 4.42 2.59
CA ARG A 220 2.18 4.93 2.85
C ARG A 220 1.29 4.89 1.61
N VAL A 221 -0.02 4.75 1.83
CA VAL A 221 -1.04 4.98 0.79
C VAL A 221 -1.77 6.26 1.16
N LEU A 222 -1.43 7.37 0.51
CA LEU A 222 -2.16 8.62 0.69
C LEU A 222 -3.42 8.65 -0.19
N SER A 223 -4.39 9.49 0.16
CA SER A 223 -5.60 9.68 -0.64
C SER A 223 -5.28 10.16 -2.06
N SER A 224 -6.11 9.77 -3.03
CA SER A 224 -5.87 10.00 -4.46
C SER A 224 -5.81 11.47 -4.89
N HIS A 225 -6.44 12.39 -4.14
CA HIS A 225 -6.41 13.82 -4.43
C HIS A 225 -5.15 14.54 -3.90
N MET A 226 -4.28 13.83 -3.18
CA MET A 226 -3.12 14.42 -2.52
C MET A 226 -1.92 14.44 -3.46
N ASP A 227 -1.36 15.64 -3.69
CA ASP A 227 -0.06 15.81 -4.31
C ASP A 227 1.06 15.95 -3.26
N ALA A 228 2.32 16.03 -3.72
CA ALA A 228 3.48 16.17 -2.82
C ALA A 228 3.48 17.49 -2.04
N LYS A 229 2.93 18.57 -2.61
CA LYS A 229 2.92 19.89 -1.96
C LYS A 229 1.97 19.88 -0.77
N LEU A 230 0.74 19.42 -0.99
CA LEU A 230 -0.30 19.30 0.02
C LEU A 230 0.08 18.27 1.10
N ALA A 231 0.64 17.13 0.68
CA ALA A 231 1.13 16.10 1.60
C ALA A 231 2.17 16.66 2.59
N ASN A 232 3.06 17.53 2.11
CA ASN A 232 4.09 18.16 2.93
C ASN A 232 3.56 19.28 3.81
N SER A 233 2.74 20.20 3.27
CA SER A 233 2.24 21.36 4.03
C SER A 233 1.37 20.97 5.22
N GLU A 234 0.62 19.88 5.11
CA GLU A 234 -0.29 19.40 6.16
C GLU A 234 0.25 18.18 6.93
N GLY A 235 1.49 17.78 6.66
CA GLY A 235 2.13 16.68 7.39
C GLY A 235 1.42 15.33 7.25
N TRP A 236 0.82 15.03 6.09
CA TRP A 236 0.07 13.78 5.88
C TRP A 236 0.90 12.52 6.15
N CYS A 237 2.21 12.59 5.88
CA CYS A 237 3.16 11.52 6.17
C CYS A 237 3.30 11.18 7.67
N TYR A 238 2.81 12.02 8.59
CA TYR A 238 2.85 11.75 10.04
C TYR A 238 1.54 11.16 10.57
N LYS A 239 0.50 11.07 9.74
CA LYS A 239 -0.81 10.53 10.13
C LYS A 239 -0.77 8.99 10.09
N PRO A 240 -0.95 8.29 11.23
CA PRO A 240 -0.69 6.85 11.34
C PRO A 240 -1.62 5.98 10.48
N GLN A 241 -2.83 6.44 10.17
CA GLN A 241 -3.82 5.68 9.39
C GLN A 241 -3.41 5.41 7.93
N TYR A 242 -2.43 6.15 7.39
CA TYR A 242 -1.93 5.95 6.03
C TYR A 242 -0.72 5.01 5.98
N LYS A 243 -0.23 4.56 7.14
CA LYS A 243 0.92 3.66 7.26
C LYS A 243 0.57 2.28 6.74
N ILE A 244 1.39 1.75 5.83
CA ILE A 244 1.21 0.39 5.34
C ILE A 244 1.93 -0.59 6.27
N ASN A 245 1.22 -1.63 6.68
CA ASN A 245 1.77 -2.77 7.41
C ASN A 245 1.49 -4.04 6.62
N GLU A 246 0.25 -4.52 6.63
CA GLU A 246 -0.17 -5.72 5.91
C GLU A 246 -0.42 -5.45 4.42
N LEU A 247 -0.13 -6.45 3.59
CA LEU A 247 -0.45 -6.43 2.15
C LEU A 247 -1.96 -6.60 1.92
N ASN A 248 -2.50 -5.93 0.91
CA ASN A 248 -3.87 -6.16 0.44
C ASN A 248 -3.96 -7.38 -0.50
N ILE A 249 -5.18 -7.83 -0.79
CA ILE A 249 -5.43 -8.95 -1.71
C ILE A 249 -5.01 -8.53 -3.11
N ASN A 250 -4.23 -9.36 -3.78
CA ASN A 250 -3.77 -9.11 -5.15
C ASN A 250 -3.67 -10.41 -5.95
N SER A 251 -3.76 -10.29 -7.28
CA SER A 251 -3.59 -11.39 -8.23
C SER A 251 -3.05 -10.88 -9.56
N MET A 252 -2.28 -11.75 -10.22
CA MET A 252 -1.54 -11.44 -11.44
C MET A 252 -1.67 -12.59 -12.43
N ILE A 253 -1.70 -12.27 -13.72
CA ILE A 253 -1.63 -13.23 -14.83
C ILE A 253 -0.16 -13.36 -15.26
N THR A 254 0.36 -14.58 -15.27
CA THR A 254 1.74 -14.87 -15.74
C THR A 254 1.75 -15.61 -17.08
N THR A 255 0.65 -16.27 -17.43
CA THR A 255 0.47 -16.97 -18.70
C THR A 255 -0.90 -16.61 -19.25
N PRO A 256 -0.98 -16.01 -20.44
CA PRO A 256 0.09 -15.82 -21.43
C PRO A 256 1.18 -14.83 -21.02
N CYS A 257 2.39 -14.99 -21.56
CA CYS A 257 3.47 -14.00 -21.44
C CYS A 257 3.17 -12.76 -22.29
N HIS A 258 3.82 -11.63 -21.97
CA HIS A 258 3.79 -10.46 -22.86
C HIS A 258 4.41 -10.83 -24.22
N GLU A 259 3.75 -10.39 -25.30
CA GLU A 259 4.09 -10.71 -26.71
C GLU A 259 4.04 -12.21 -27.07
N GLU A 260 3.50 -13.06 -26.19
CA GLU A 260 3.21 -14.43 -26.56
C GLU A 260 2.20 -14.46 -27.71
N ILE A 261 2.44 -15.35 -28.68
CA ILE A 261 1.56 -15.55 -29.83
C ILE A 261 0.94 -16.94 -29.74
N LEU A 262 -0.38 -17.00 -29.56
CA LEU A 262 -1.16 -18.22 -29.71
C LEU A 262 -1.61 -18.34 -31.17
N PRO A 263 -1.02 -19.24 -31.98
CA PRO A 263 -1.40 -19.37 -33.37
C PRO A 263 -2.82 -19.94 -33.48
N ILE A 264 -3.57 -19.50 -34.49
CA ILE A 264 -4.92 -20.01 -34.78
C ILE A 264 -4.81 -21.00 -35.93
N ASN A 265 -4.90 -22.29 -35.64
CA ASN A 265 -4.89 -23.37 -36.62
C ASN A 265 -5.67 -24.58 -36.08
N SER A 266 -5.92 -25.57 -36.94
CA SER A 266 -6.72 -26.75 -36.59
C SER A 266 -6.22 -27.52 -35.37
N TRP A 267 -4.94 -27.43 -35.02
CA TRP A 267 -4.40 -28.10 -33.84
C TRP A 267 -4.66 -27.31 -32.56
N THR A 268 -4.42 -26.00 -32.58
CA THR A 268 -4.58 -25.16 -31.39
C THR A 268 -6.03 -24.88 -31.06
N THR A 269 -6.92 -24.79 -32.05
CA THR A 269 -8.36 -24.54 -31.82
C THR A 269 -9.10 -25.76 -31.28
N GLN A 270 -8.51 -26.96 -31.32
CA GLN A 270 -9.10 -28.19 -30.77
C GLN A 270 -8.67 -28.48 -29.32
N ARG A 271 -7.92 -27.57 -28.69
CA ARG A 271 -7.39 -27.77 -27.33
C ARG A 271 -7.54 -26.50 -26.50
N PRO A 272 -7.87 -26.61 -25.21
CA PRO A 272 -7.94 -25.44 -24.36
C PRO A 272 -6.56 -24.84 -24.12
N TYR A 273 -6.50 -23.52 -24.09
CA TYR A 273 -5.35 -22.77 -23.60
C TYR A 273 -5.40 -22.69 -22.08
N THR A 274 -4.25 -22.84 -21.40
CA THR A 274 -4.20 -22.79 -19.93
C THR A 274 -3.65 -21.46 -19.46
N LEU A 275 -4.54 -20.58 -19.00
CA LEU A 275 -4.18 -19.37 -18.26
C LEU A 275 -3.58 -19.74 -16.91
N ARG A 276 -2.58 -18.99 -16.47
CA ARG A 276 -1.93 -19.19 -15.17
C ARG A 276 -1.57 -17.87 -14.52
N GLY A 277 -1.42 -17.93 -13.20
CA GLY A 277 -0.90 -16.82 -12.43
C GLY A 277 -0.74 -17.16 -10.96
N TYR A 278 -0.60 -16.12 -10.16
CA TYR A 278 -0.56 -16.23 -8.71
C TYR A 278 -1.47 -15.20 -8.05
N ALA A 279 -1.81 -15.46 -6.80
CA ALA A 279 -2.52 -14.53 -5.92
C ALA A 279 -1.93 -14.59 -4.51
N TYR A 280 -1.98 -13.48 -3.80
CA TYR A 280 -1.46 -13.37 -2.43
C TYR A 280 -2.30 -12.41 -1.60
N PHE A 281 -2.15 -12.53 -0.27
CA PHE A 281 -2.75 -11.60 0.67
C PHE A 281 -1.89 -11.46 1.93
N GLY A 282 -1.98 -10.30 2.59
CA GLY A 282 -1.27 -10.04 3.84
C GLY A 282 -1.99 -10.56 5.09
N GLY A 283 -1.36 -10.34 6.24
CA GLY A 283 -1.95 -10.66 7.56
C GLY A 283 -2.14 -12.15 7.86
N GLY A 284 -1.60 -13.03 7.03
CA GLY A 284 -1.71 -14.47 7.19
C GLY A 284 -3.06 -15.04 6.74
N LYS A 285 -3.79 -14.29 5.92
CA LYS A 285 -5.16 -14.62 5.52
C LYS A 285 -5.16 -15.43 4.22
N LYS A 286 -6.05 -16.42 4.13
CA LYS A 286 -6.15 -17.30 2.96
C LYS A 286 -6.78 -16.59 1.76
N VAL A 287 -6.19 -16.78 0.57
CA VAL A 287 -6.89 -16.53 -0.70
C VAL A 287 -7.85 -17.67 -0.95
N THR A 288 -9.16 -17.38 -1.01
CA THR A 288 -10.19 -18.42 -1.11
C THR A 288 -10.62 -18.69 -2.54
N ARG A 289 -10.48 -17.70 -3.44
CA ARG A 289 -10.92 -17.84 -4.82
C ARG A 289 -10.16 -16.89 -5.74
N VAL A 290 -9.85 -17.37 -6.94
CA VAL A 290 -9.42 -16.52 -8.07
C VAL A 290 -10.43 -16.70 -9.19
N LYS A 291 -10.78 -15.60 -9.86
CA LYS A 291 -11.70 -15.60 -11.00
C LYS A 291 -11.09 -14.83 -12.17
N VAL A 292 -11.39 -15.29 -13.37
CA VAL A 292 -11.00 -14.65 -14.64
C VAL A 292 -12.24 -14.33 -15.47
N THR A 293 -12.26 -13.16 -16.10
CA THR A 293 -13.25 -12.76 -17.11
C THR A 293 -12.55 -12.59 -18.46
N LEU A 294 -13.25 -12.94 -19.54
CA LEU A 294 -12.82 -12.78 -20.93
C LEU A 294 -13.72 -11.80 -21.71
N ASP A 295 -14.78 -11.31 -21.06
CA ASP A 295 -15.93 -10.63 -21.64
C ASP A 295 -16.28 -9.35 -20.88
N GLU A 296 -15.25 -8.61 -20.44
CA GLU A 296 -15.40 -7.30 -19.81
C GLU A 296 -16.29 -7.28 -18.53
N ARG A 297 -16.44 -8.44 -17.85
CA ARG A 297 -17.12 -8.75 -16.55
C ARG A 297 -18.47 -9.42 -16.65
N GLU A 298 -19.02 -9.59 -17.84
CA GLU A 298 -20.33 -10.22 -17.99
C GLU A 298 -20.35 -11.60 -17.32
N THR A 299 -19.26 -12.36 -17.47
CA THR A 299 -19.08 -13.63 -16.79
C THR A 299 -17.73 -13.75 -16.07
N TRP A 300 -17.69 -14.65 -15.08
CA TRP A 300 -16.50 -14.93 -14.28
C TRP A 300 -16.29 -16.43 -14.12
N ASN A 301 -15.16 -16.91 -14.64
CA ASN A 301 -14.72 -18.29 -14.55
C ASN A 301 -13.88 -18.49 -13.28
N VAL A 302 -14.26 -19.46 -12.45
CA VAL A 302 -13.52 -19.79 -11.23
C VAL A 302 -12.28 -20.60 -11.58
N CYS A 303 -11.12 -20.16 -11.11
CA CYS A 303 -9.84 -20.82 -11.38
C CYS A 303 -9.62 -22.02 -10.46
N ASN A 304 -8.86 -23.00 -10.94
CA ASN A 304 -8.30 -24.04 -10.10
C ASN A 304 -7.12 -23.48 -9.29
N MET A 305 -7.08 -23.77 -7.99
CA MET A 305 -6.09 -23.23 -7.06
C MET A 305 -5.06 -24.29 -6.68
N ASP A 306 -3.77 -23.99 -6.86
CA ASP A 306 -2.62 -24.76 -6.33
C ASP A 306 -2.06 -24.04 -5.10
N VAL A 307 -2.50 -24.49 -3.92
CA VAL A 307 -2.05 -23.99 -2.61
C VAL A 307 -1.08 -24.99 -2.01
N ARG A 308 0.22 -24.70 -2.13
CA ARG A 308 1.29 -25.60 -1.66
C ARG A 308 1.56 -25.49 -0.17
N GLU A 309 1.37 -24.30 0.39
CA GLU A 309 1.53 -24.03 1.80
C GLU A 309 0.41 -24.70 2.62
N LYS A 310 0.79 -25.35 3.71
CA LYS A 310 -0.14 -25.70 4.79
C LYS A 310 -0.16 -24.56 5.79
N PRO A 311 -1.32 -24.23 6.38
CA PRO A 311 -1.36 -23.18 7.37
C PRO A 311 -0.45 -23.51 8.56
N ASN A 312 0.08 -22.48 9.22
CA ASN A 312 0.75 -22.68 10.50
C ASN A 312 -0.24 -23.20 11.56
N LYS A 313 0.25 -23.50 12.77
CA LYS A 313 -0.57 -24.05 13.87
C LYS A 313 -1.74 -23.14 14.32
N TYR A 314 -1.76 -21.88 13.86
CA TYR A 314 -2.81 -20.89 14.14
C TYR A 314 -3.68 -20.58 12.91
N GLY A 315 -3.57 -21.36 11.83
CA GLY A 315 -4.39 -21.18 10.63
C GLY A 315 -3.90 -20.08 9.68
N LYS A 316 -2.66 -19.61 9.80
CA LYS A 316 -2.11 -18.52 8.96
C LYS A 316 -1.42 -19.03 7.70
N TYR A 317 -1.55 -18.26 6.61
CA TYR A 317 -0.93 -18.50 5.30
C TYR A 317 -0.04 -17.32 4.89
N TRP A 318 1.23 -17.57 4.65
CA TRP A 318 2.24 -16.54 4.36
C TRP A 318 2.67 -16.51 2.90
N CYS A 319 2.46 -17.59 2.17
CA CYS A 319 2.90 -17.75 0.79
C CYS A 319 1.78 -17.38 -0.19
N SER A 320 2.18 -17.00 -1.39
CA SER A 320 1.24 -16.91 -2.52
C SER A 320 0.70 -18.30 -2.87
N CYS A 321 -0.47 -18.29 -3.51
CA CYS A 321 -1.04 -19.45 -4.17
C CYS A 321 -0.94 -19.27 -5.68
N PHE A 322 -0.85 -20.38 -6.40
CA PHE A 322 -0.89 -20.40 -7.85
C PHE A 322 -2.30 -20.74 -8.31
N TRP A 323 -2.67 -20.28 -9.49
CA TRP A 323 -3.96 -20.60 -10.08
C TRP A 323 -3.82 -20.94 -11.56
N SER A 324 -4.77 -21.73 -12.07
CA SER A 324 -4.90 -22.04 -13.48
C SER A 324 -6.35 -22.08 -13.94
N LEU A 325 -6.57 -21.75 -15.21
CA LEU A 325 -7.87 -21.86 -15.86
C LEU A 325 -7.67 -22.34 -17.30
N LYS A 326 -8.37 -23.41 -17.67
CA LYS A 326 -8.46 -23.86 -19.06
C LYS A 326 -9.58 -23.08 -19.75
N VAL A 327 -9.29 -22.48 -20.88
CA VAL A 327 -10.24 -21.70 -21.70
C VAL A 327 -10.16 -22.16 -23.14
N GLU A 328 -11.29 -22.16 -23.85
CA GLU A 328 -11.29 -22.49 -25.26
C GLU A 328 -10.62 -21.38 -26.07
N VAL A 329 -9.87 -21.76 -27.11
CA VAL A 329 -9.17 -20.77 -27.95
C VAL A 329 -10.15 -19.86 -28.69
N LEU A 330 -11.37 -20.34 -28.97
CA LEU A 330 -12.43 -19.54 -29.59
C LEU A 330 -12.91 -18.41 -28.67
N ASP A 331 -13.00 -18.65 -27.35
CA ASP A 331 -13.38 -17.61 -26.38
C ASP A 331 -12.30 -16.52 -26.32
N LEU A 332 -11.03 -16.91 -26.38
CA LEU A 332 -9.91 -15.96 -26.46
C LEU A 332 -9.89 -15.14 -27.76
N LEU A 333 -10.44 -15.70 -28.84
CA LEU A 333 -10.52 -15.04 -30.15
C LEU A 333 -11.51 -13.87 -30.15
N GLY A 334 -12.59 -13.99 -29.37
CA GLY A 334 -13.58 -12.95 -29.15
C GLY A 334 -13.24 -12.00 -27.99
N ALA A 335 -12.36 -12.40 -27.09
CA ALA A 335 -11.92 -11.56 -25.98
C ALA A 335 -11.14 -10.34 -26.48
N LYS A 336 -11.41 -9.16 -25.93
CA LYS A 336 -10.55 -7.96 -26.08
C LYS A 336 -9.51 -7.87 -24.96
N GLU A 337 -9.82 -8.46 -23.82
CA GLU A 337 -9.00 -8.42 -22.64
C GLU A 337 -9.31 -9.60 -21.72
N ILE A 338 -8.29 -10.08 -21.03
CA ILE A 338 -8.36 -11.06 -19.95
C ILE A 338 -8.10 -10.31 -18.64
N ALA A 339 -9.03 -10.37 -17.69
CA ALA A 339 -8.84 -9.75 -16.38
C ALA A 339 -8.97 -10.76 -15.24
N VAL A 340 -8.15 -10.62 -14.21
CA VAL A 340 -8.15 -11.50 -13.03
C VAL A 340 -8.43 -10.72 -11.74
N ARG A 341 -9.18 -11.35 -10.83
CA ARG A 341 -9.33 -10.90 -9.45
C ARG A 341 -9.30 -12.06 -8.46
N ALA A 342 -8.82 -11.77 -7.25
CA ALA A 342 -8.87 -12.70 -6.13
C ALA A 342 -9.82 -12.23 -5.01
N LEU A 343 -10.32 -13.20 -4.24
CA LEU A 343 -11.10 -12.99 -3.03
C LEU A 343 -10.37 -13.62 -1.84
N ASP A 344 -10.40 -12.94 -0.70
CA ASP A 344 -9.86 -13.46 0.56
C ASP A 344 -10.93 -14.23 1.38
N GLN A 345 -10.55 -14.69 2.56
CA GLN A 345 -11.45 -15.38 3.50
C GLN A 345 -12.51 -14.47 4.16
N ALA A 346 -12.33 -13.15 4.10
CA ALA A 346 -13.27 -12.15 4.58
C ALA A 346 -14.13 -11.56 3.44
N LEU A 347 -14.06 -12.16 2.24
CA LEU A 347 -14.75 -11.75 1.02
C LEU A 347 -14.31 -10.37 0.48
N ASN A 348 -13.18 -9.83 0.92
CA ASN A 348 -12.57 -8.68 0.27
C ASN A 348 -12.05 -9.08 -1.12
N THR A 349 -12.13 -8.15 -2.08
CA THR A 349 -11.72 -8.35 -3.46
C THR A 349 -10.92 -7.16 -3.97
N GLN A 350 -10.19 -7.39 -5.06
CA GLN A 350 -9.56 -6.35 -5.85
C GLN A 350 -10.59 -5.44 -6.54
N LEU A 351 -10.20 -4.18 -6.70
CA LEU A 351 -10.98 -3.17 -7.42
C LEU A 351 -10.75 -3.29 -8.91
N ASP A 352 -11.72 -2.81 -9.68
CA ASP A 352 -11.58 -2.73 -11.12
C ASP A 352 -10.52 -1.72 -11.55
N LYS A 353 -10.72 -0.46 -11.16
CA LYS A 353 -9.90 0.66 -11.59
C LYS A 353 -8.77 0.87 -10.60
N ILE A 354 -7.66 1.40 -11.11
CA ILE A 354 -6.56 1.84 -10.26
C ILE A 354 -7.03 2.91 -9.27
N ILE A 355 -6.70 2.72 -7.99
CA ILE A 355 -6.74 3.82 -7.02
C ILE A 355 -5.35 4.42 -7.01
N TRP A 356 -5.21 5.55 -7.70
CA TRP A 356 -3.96 6.30 -7.70
C TRP A 356 -3.65 6.82 -6.29
N ASN A 357 -2.38 6.80 -5.93
CA ASN A 357 -1.84 7.48 -4.76
C ASN A 357 -0.43 7.99 -5.08
N LEU A 358 -0.02 9.03 -4.36
CA LEU A 358 1.23 9.76 -4.58
C LEU A 358 2.46 8.86 -4.70
N MET A 359 2.49 7.74 -3.97
CA MET A 359 3.65 6.85 -3.86
C MET A 359 3.56 5.64 -4.79
N GLY A 360 2.46 5.49 -5.53
CA GLY A 360 2.22 4.34 -6.42
C GLY A 360 2.18 3.00 -5.68
N MET A 361 1.94 2.99 -4.37
CA MET A 361 2.00 1.80 -3.54
C MET A 361 0.66 1.06 -3.48
N ILE A 362 0.70 -0.25 -3.22
CA ILE A 362 -0.48 -1.06 -2.89
C ILE A 362 -1.55 -1.07 -4.00
N ASN A 363 -1.14 -0.84 -5.25
CA ASN A 363 -2.02 -1.01 -6.39
C ASN A 363 -2.46 -2.47 -6.51
N ASN A 364 -3.76 -2.70 -6.31
CA ASN A 364 -4.39 -4.00 -6.44
C ASN A 364 -5.59 -3.99 -7.38
N CYS A 365 -5.63 -3.07 -8.36
CA CYS A 365 -6.66 -3.18 -9.39
C CYS A 365 -6.56 -4.54 -10.12
N TRP A 366 -7.59 -4.94 -10.85
CA TRP A 366 -7.54 -6.18 -11.63
C TRP A 366 -6.37 -6.12 -12.58
N PHE A 367 -5.56 -7.18 -12.59
CA PHE A 367 -4.52 -7.31 -13.59
C PHE A 367 -5.15 -7.69 -14.93
N ARG A 368 -4.71 -7.02 -15.99
CA ARG A 368 -5.33 -7.06 -17.32
C ARG A 368 -4.30 -7.38 -18.40
N VAL A 369 -4.66 -8.30 -19.28
CA VAL A 369 -3.89 -8.66 -20.47
C VAL A 369 -4.75 -8.41 -21.70
N LYS A 370 -4.32 -7.50 -22.57
CA LYS A 370 -5.03 -7.22 -23.83
C LYS A 370 -4.76 -8.32 -24.85
N THR A 371 -5.76 -8.62 -25.65
CA THR A 371 -5.70 -9.58 -26.74
C THR A 371 -5.82 -8.84 -28.07
N ASN A 372 -4.85 -9.06 -28.95
CA ASN A 372 -4.81 -8.45 -30.27
C ASN A 372 -4.67 -9.51 -31.35
N MET A 373 -5.45 -9.41 -32.42
CA MET A 373 -5.28 -10.26 -33.60
C MET A 373 -4.07 -9.78 -34.40
N CYS A 374 -3.03 -10.62 -34.51
CA CYS A 374 -1.91 -10.33 -35.40
C CYS A 374 -2.14 -10.97 -36.77
N LYS A 375 -2.22 -10.13 -37.81
CA LYS A 375 -2.30 -10.60 -39.20
C LYS A 375 -0.96 -11.13 -39.72
N ARG A 376 0.18 -10.65 -39.20
CA ARG A 376 1.52 -10.94 -39.77
C ARG A 376 2.66 -10.76 -38.75
N HIS A 377 2.91 -11.75 -37.90
CA HIS A 377 4.23 -11.93 -37.29
C HIS A 377 4.79 -13.27 -37.78
N LYS A 378 5.86 -13.23 -38.59
CA LYS A 378 6.43 -14.41 -39.28
C LYS A 378 5.44 -15.21 -40.15
N GLY A 379 4.46 -14.53 -40.77
CA GLY A 379 3.53 -15.16 -41.73
C GLY A 379 2.42 -16.02 -41.12
N LYS A 380 2.21 -15.99 -39.80
CA LYS A 380 1.15 -16.76 -39.12
C LYS A 380 0.10 -15.84 -38.51
N ILE A 381 -1.17 -16.26 -38.58
CA ILE A 381 -2.31 -15.61 -37.92
C ILE A 381 -2.39 -16.15 -36.48
N GLY A 382 -2.53 -15.26 -35.50
CA GLY A 382 -2.63 -15.64 -34.09
C GLY A 382 -3.10 -14.52 -33.18
N ILE A 383 -3.37 -14.87 -31.94
CA ILE A 383 -3.70 -13.95 -30.85
C ILE A 383 -2.39 -13.56 -30.17
N VAL A 384 -2.16 -12.26 -30.03
CA VAL A 384 -1.01 -11.70 -29.30
C VAL A 384 -1.51 -11.14 -27.98
N PHE A 385 -0.76 -11.41 -26.91
CA PHE A 385 -1.11 -10.99 -25.57
C PHE A 385 -0.21 -9.86 -25.08
N GLU A 386 -0.81 -8.75 -24.64
CA GLU A 386 -0.08 -7.57 -24.15
C GLU A 386 -0.41 -7.32 -22.69
N HIS A 387 0.56 -7.55 -21.80
CA HIS A 387 0.46 -7.15 -20.40
C HIS A 387 0.36 -5.62 -20.28
N THR A 388 -0.20 -5.14 -19.17
CA THR A 388 -0.49 -3.71 -18.96
C THR A 388 0.74 -2.82 -19.11
N THR A 389 1.87 -3.24 -18.55
CA THR A 389 3.18 -2.58 -18.64
C THR A 389 4.29 -3.61 -18.84
N GLN A 390 5.43 -3.15 -19.33
CA GLN A 390 6.69 -3.89 -19.32
C GLN A 390 7.51 -3.54 -18.06
N PRO A 391 8.41 -4.43 -17.61
CA PRO A 391 9.29 -4.14 -16.49
C PRO A 391 10.19 -2.92 -16.74
N ARG A 392 10.38 -2.09 -15.71
CA ARG A 392 11.34 -0.96 -15.70
C ARG A 392 11.03 0.08 -16.79
N ASN A 393 12.03 0.51 -17.54
CA ASN A 393 11.96 1.54 -18.57
C ASN A 393 11.82 0.94 -19.98
N GLN A 394 11.46 -0.34 -20.08
CA GLN A 394 11.21 -0.94 -21.39
C GLN A 394 9.95 -0.31 -21.99
N SER A 395 10.05 0.09 -23.26
CA SER A 395 8.90 0.53 -24.04
C SER A 395 8.03 -0.68 -24.40
N GLY A 396 6.72 -0.49 -24.44
CA GLY A 396 5.74 -1.55 -24.70
C GLY A 396 4.72 -1.68 -23.57
N GLY A 397 3.85 -2.69 -23.67
CA GLY A 397 2.68 -2.81 -22.79
C GLY A 397 1.45 -2.10 -23.35
N GLY A 398 0.28 -2.59 -22.95
CA GLY A 398 -1.01 -2.08 -23.43
C GLY A 398 -1.22 -0.58 -23.17
N MET A 399 -0.67 -0.04 -22.08
CA MET A 399 -0.78 1.40 -21.75
C MET A 399 0.14 2.28 -22.62
N ALA A 400 1.35 1.82 -22.95
CA ALA A 400 2.26 2.59 -23.81
C ALA A 400 1.69 2.72 -25.23
N ARG A 401 1.05 1.66 -25.72
CA ARG A 401 0.39 1.65 -27.03
C ARG A 401 -0.81 2.59 -27.06
N GLU A 402 -1.67 2.58 -26.04
CA GLU A 402 -2.78 3.53 -25.92
C GLU A 402 -2.31 4.98 -25.90
N LYS A 403 -1.30 5.31 -25.10
CA LYS A 403 -0.74 6.65 -25.06
C LYS A 403 -0.23 7.10 -26.44
N ASN A 404 0.44 6.21 -27.18
CA ASN A 404 0.88 6.52 -28.54
C ASN A 404 -0.29 6.71 -29.52
N LEU A 405 -1.37 5.94 -29.39
CA LEU A 405 -2.61 6.11 -30.16
C LEU A 405 -3.29 7.44 -29.83
N GLU A 406 -3.39 7.81 -28.55
CA GLU A 406 -3.93 9.10 -28.10
C GLU A 406 -3.11 10.26 -28.65
N ILE A 407 -1.77 10.20 -28.54
CA ILE A 407 -0.88 11.23 -29.11
C ILE A 407 -1.03 11.30 -30.63
N SER A 408 -1.13 10.16 -31.32
CA SER A 408 -1.32 10.12 -32.77
C SER A 408 -2.66 10.72 -33.18
N PHE A 409 -3.70 10.47 -32.38
CA PHE A 409 -5.05 11.02 -32.58
C PHE A 409 -5.07 12.54 -32.30
N GLU A 410 -4.42 13.02 -31.25
CA GLU A 410 -4.26 14.44 -30.94
C GLU A 410 -3.45 15.17 -32.02
N LEU A 411 -2.40 14.54 -32.57
CA LEU A 411 -1.63 15.08 -33.70
C LEU A 411 -2.44 15.11 -35.01
N ALA A 412 -3.33 14.14 -35.22
CA ALA A 412 -4.23 14.10 -36.37
C ALA A 412 -5.42 15.07 -36.25
N HIS A 413 -5.81 15.43 -35.02
CA HIS A 413 -6.95 16.29 -34.71
C HIS A 413 -6.60 17.36 -33.65
N PRO A 414 -5.75 18.36 -33.98
CA PRO A 414 -5.17 19.31 -33.02
C PRO A 414 -6.17 20.27 -32.36
N THR A 415 -7.43 20.33 -32.82
CA THR A 415 -8.49 21.18 -32.27
C THR A 415 -9.34 20.54 -31.17
N LEU A 416 -9.16 19.25 -30.87
CA LEU A 416 -9.88 18.54 -29.79
C LEU A 416 -8.96 18.31 -28.59
N LYS A 417 -8.71 19.35 -27.79
CA LYS A 417 -8.01 19.20 -26.50
C LYS A 417 -8.96 18.61 -25.45
N LYS A 418 -8.57 17.48 -24.86
CA LYS A 418 -9.28 16.87 -23.72
C LYS A 418 -8.90 17.59 -22.43
N CYS A 419 -9.81 18.40 -21.87
CA CYS A 419 -9.64 18.97 -20.53
C CYS A 419 -9.68 17.85 -19.48
N VAL A 420 -8.58 17.66 -18.76
CA VAL A 420 -8.51 16.77 -17.60
C VAL A 420 -8.71 17.61 -16.34
N SER A 421 -9.89 17.53 -15.75
CA SER A 421 -10.12 17.85 -14.34
C SER A 421 -11.19 16.91 -13.79
N SER A 422 -10.97 16.43 -12.56
CA SER A 422 -11.87 15.53 -11.80
C SER A 422 -12.38 16.28 -10.56
N PRO A 423 -13.40 15.79 -9.82
CA PRO A 423 -14.53 14.93 -10.17
C PRO A 423 -15.90 15.47 -9.66
N PHE A 424 -16.98 14.74 -9.96
CA PHE A 424 -18.37 14.83 -9.44
C PHE A 424 -19.35 15.81 -10.12
N MET A 425 -20.12 15.34 -11.10
CA MET A 425 -21.48 14.82 -10.87
C MET A 425 -21.94 14.02 -12.10
N ASN A 426 -22.73 12.98 -11.82
CA ASN A 426 -23.21 12.00 -12.78
C ASN A 426 -24.40 12.59 -13.54
N ILE A 427 -24.19 13.14 -14.73
CA ILE A 427 -25.22 13.31 -15.75
C ILE A 427 -24.62 12.70 -17.02
N ALA A 428 -25.32 11.70 -17.58
CA ALA A 428 -24.97 11.13 -18.87
C ALA A 428 -24.67 12.25 -19.86
N SER A 429 -23.54 12.17 -20.57
CA SER A 429 -23.12 13.17 -21.54
C SER A 429 -24.14 13.23 -22.69
N LEU A 430 -25.17 14.04 -22.52
CA LEU A 430 -26.10 14.44 -23.57
C LEU A 430 -25.35 15.40 -24.48
N THR A 431 -24.75 14.85 -25.54
CA THR A 431 -24.26 15.64 -26.67
C THR A 431 -25.46 16.07 -27.51
N TYR A 432 -25.68 17.37 -27.66
CA TYR A 432 -26.69 17.91 -28.56
C TYR A 432 -26.02 18.46 -29.83
N THR A 433 -26.71 18.34 -30.94
CA THR A 433 -26.36 18.97 -32.21
C THR A 433 -26.84 20.42 -32.24
N MET A 434 -26.20 21.27 -33.06
CA MET A 434 -26.70 22.64 -33.27
C MET A 434 -28.13 22.69 -33.82
N SER A 435 -28.57 21.65 -34.54
CA SER A 435 -29.95 21.52 -35.02
C SER A 435 -30.96 21.30 -33.87
N GLU A 436 -30.52 20.70 -32.76
CA GLU A 436 -31.33 20.54 -31.56
C GLU A 436 -31.34 21.83 -30.73
N VAL A 437 -30.18 22.48 -30.57
CA VAL A 437 -30.08 23.77 -29.86
C VAL A 437 -30.99 24.82 -30.51
N LYS A 438 -31.05 24.88 -31.85
CA LYS A 438 -31.95 25.78 -32.59
C LYS A 438 -33.43 25.64 -32.27
N LYS A 439 -33.87 24.51 -31.69
CA LYS A 439 -35.27 24.30 -31.27
C LYS A 439 -35.59 25.02 -29.95
N HIS A 440 -34.56 25.47 -29.23
CA HIS A 440 -34.67 26.14 -27.94
C HIS A 440 -34.41 27.64 -28.13
N ASN A 441 -35.37 28.30 -28.79
CA ASN A 441 -35.33 29.69 -29.21
C ASN A 441 -36.56 30.51 -28.75
N SER A 442 -37.03 30.28 -27.53
CA SER A 442 -38.18 30.99 -26.96
C SER A 442 -38.00 31.31 -25.48
N ALA A 443 -38.81 32.23 -24.94
CA ALA A 443 -38.75 32.61 -23.53
C ALA A 443 -38.99 31.46 -22.54
N ASP A 444 -39.71 30.42 -22.96
CA ASP A 444 -39.97 29.23 -22.16
C ASP A 444 -38.91 28.12 -22.38
N SER A 445 -37.98 28.33 -23.32
CA SER A 445 -36.87 27.42 -23.60
C SER A 445 -35.76 28.14 -24.36
N ALA A 446 -34.90 28.88 -23.65
CA ALA A 446 -33.86 29.73 -24.23
C ALA A 446 -32.47 29.13 -24.02
N TRP A 447 -31.88 28.52 -25.04
CA TRP A 447 -30.54 27.92 -24.94
C TRP A 447 -29.52 28.68 -25.78
N ILE A 448 -28.28 28.81 -25.29
CA ILE A 448 -27.18 29.42 -26.05
C ILE A 448 -25.95 28.51 -26.02
N VAL A 449 -25.10 28.61 -27.04
CA VAL A 449 -23.79 27.95 -27.04
C VAL A 449 -22.70 28.98 -26.78
N VAL A 450 -21.84 28.71 -25.79
CA VAL A 450 -20.65 29.52 -25.50
C VAL A 450 -19.47 28.60 -25.28
N HIS A 451 -18.37 28.80 -26.02
CA HIS A 451 -17.14 28.00 -25.95
C HIS A 451 -17.38 26.49 -26.16
N GLY A 452 -18.34 26.13 -27.01
CA GLY A 452 -18.69 24.72 -27.30
C GLY A 452 -19.54 24.04 -26.22
N HIS A 453 -20.00 24.78 -25.21
CA HIS A 453 -20.91 24.32 -24.16
C HIS A 453 -22.30 24.92 -24.35
N ILE A 454 -23.34 24.13 -24.09
CA ILE A 454 -24.74 24.57 -24.20
C ILE A 454 -25.24 24.95 -22.82
N TYR A 455 -25.83 26.14 -22.71
CA TYR A 455 -26.39 26.69 -21.48
C TYR A 455 -27.89 26.89 -21.65
N ASP A 456 -28.67 26.29 -20.75
CA ASP A 456 -30.10 26.59 -20.63
C ASP A 456 -30.27 27.85 -19.77
N CYS A 457 -30.58 28.97 -20.43
CA CYS A 457 -30.74 30.27 -19.79
C CYS A 457 -32.20 30.56 -19.40
N THR A 458 -33.14 29.64 -19.60
CA THR A 458 -34.59 29.85 -19.42
C THR A 458 -34.93 30.45 -18.05
N ASN A 459 -34.37 29.89 -16.98
CA ASN A 459 -34.61 30.39 -15.62
C ASN A 459 -33.79 31.65 -15.30
N PHE A 460 -32.73 31.92 -16.05
CA PHE A 460 -31.82 33.04 -15.85
C PHE A 460 -32.24 34.31 -16.62
N LEU A 461 -33.20 34.21 -17.55
CA LEU A 461 -33.68 35.35 -18.35
C LEU A 461 -34.07 36.56 -17.49
N LYS A 462 -34.74 36.33 -16.34
CA LYS A 462 -35.21 37.39 -15.42
C LYS A 462 -34.10 37.97 -14.55
N ASP A 463 -33.04 37.21 -14.32
CA ASP A 463 -31.91 37.59 -13.46
C ASP A 463 -30.74 38.17 -14.27
N HIS A 464 -30.86 38.21 -15.60
CA HIS A 464 -29.83 38.74 -16.47
C HIS A 464 -29.67 40.26 -16.27
N PRO A 465 -28.47 40.74 -15.86
CA PRO A 465 -28.28 42.15 -15.50
C PRO A 465 -28.58 43.16 -16.61
N SER A 466 -28.50 42.74 -17.87
CA SER A 466 -28.77 43.57 -19.04
C SER A 466 -30.17 43.33 -19.63
N GLY A 467 -31.06 42.64 -18.92
CA GLY A 467 -32.41 42.30 -19.37
C GLY A 467 -32.48 41.03 -20.23
N SER A 468 -33.66 40.41 -20.25
CA SER A 468 -33.94 39.13 -20.92
C SER A 468 -33.76 39.18 -22.44
N ASP A 469 -34.07 40.33 -23.06
CA ASP A 469 -34.13 40.48 -24.51
C ASP A 469 -32.78 40.22 -25.18
N ASN A 470 -31.68 40.52 -24.49
CA ASN A 470 -30.32 40.28 -25.01
C ASN A 470 -29.98 38.79 -25.14
N ILE A 471 -30.56 37.93 -24.30
CA ILE A 471 -30.41 36.48 -24.42
C ILE A 471 -31.34 35.95 -25.51
N LEU A 472 -32.59 36.42 -25.55
CA LEU A 472 -33.60 35.97 -26.53
C LEU A 472 -33.25 36.34 -27.98
N ILE A 473 -32.49 37.42 -28.21
CA ILE A 473 -32.00 37.75 -29.55
C ILE A 473 -31.00 36.70 -30.08
N ASN A 474 -30.34 35.95 -29.19
CA ASN A 474 -29.25 35.04 -29.53
C ASN A 474 -29.55 33.58 -29.14
N ASP A 475 -30.78 33.28 -28.71
CA ASP A 475 -31.17 31.93 -28.34
C ASP A 475 -31.20 31.00 -29.57
N GLY A 476 -30.93 29.71 -29.33
CA GLY A 476 -30.75 28.72 -30.37
C GLY A 476 -29.47 28.88 -31.22
N THR A 477 -28.55 29.80 -30.88
CA THR A 477 -27.32 30.08 -31.65
C THR A 477 -26.02 29.93 -30.84
N ASP A 478 -24.88 29.99 -31.54
CA ASP A 478 -23.56 30.10 -30.92
C ASP A 478 -23.24 31.57 -30.68
N TYR A 479 -23.23 31.96 -29.42
CA TYR A 479 -23.07 33.32 -28.94
C TYR A 479 -21.65 33.58 -28.42
N THR A 480 -20.68 32.70 -28.71
CA THR A 480 -19.33 32.77 -28.11
C THR A 480 -18.63 34.12 -28.37
N LYS A 481 -18.68 34.62 -29.61
CA LYS A 481 -17.92 35.81 -30.01
C LYS A 481 -18.49 37.07 -29.36
N GLU A 482 -19.79 37.22 -29.42
CA GLU A 482 -20.54 38.34 -28.87
C GLU A 482 -20.49 38.31 -27.34
N PHE A 483 -20.61 37.13 -26.73
CA PHE A 483 -20.48 36.95 -25.29
C PHE A 483 -19.12 37.46 -24.80
N ASP A 484 -18.02 37.05 -25.45
CA ASP A 484 -16.69 37.45 -25.05
C ASP A 484 -16.39 38.94 -25.24
N ALA A 485 -17.04 39.57 -26.21
CA ALA A 485 -16.86 40.99 -26.54
C ALA A 485 -17.52 41.93 -25.52
N ILE A 486 -18.63 41.52 -24.90
CA ILE A 486 -19.45 42.42 -24.08
C ILE A 486 -19.54 42.03 -22.60
N HIS A 487 -19.14 40.81 -22.22
CA HIS A 487 -19.25 40.31 -20.83
C HIS A 487 -17.92 40.37 -20.05
N SER A 488 -17.99 40.86 -18.81
CA SER A 488 -16.85 40.95 -17.89
C SER A 488 -16.37 39.57 -17.38
N ASP A 489 -15.15 39.51 -16.82
CA ASP A 489 -14.60 38.29 -16.19
C ASP A 489 -15.51 37.71 -15.10
N LYS A 490 -16.31 38.56 -14.42
CA LYS A 490 -17.28 38.11 -13.42
C LYS A 490 -18.43 37.36 -14.06
N ALA A 491 -18.91 37.78 -15.22
CA ALA A 491 -19.95 37.09 -15.98
C ALA A 491 -19.41 35.80 -16.62
N LYS A 492 -18.17 35.79 -17.10
CA LYS A 492 -17.49 34.58 -17.60
C LYS A 492 -17.38 33.49 -16.52
N LYS A 493 -17.17 33.87 -15.26
CA LYS A 493 -17.19 32.94 -14.10
C LYS A 493 -18.58 32.39 -13.75
N LEU A 494 -19.67 32.98 -14.24
CA LEU A 494 -21.01 32.42 -14.05
C LEU A 494 -21.27 31.23 -14.97
N LEU A 495 -20.56 31.12 -16.10
CA LEU A 495 -20.62 29.97 -17.01
C LEU A 495 -19.89 28.72 -16.48
N THR A 496 -19.09 28.84 -15.41
CA THR A 496 -18.41 27.68 -14.78
C THR A 496 -19.21 27.04 -13.64
N LYS A 497 -20.45 27.48 -13.41
CA LYS A 497 -21.43 26.81 -12.55
C LYS A 497 -22.35 25.96 -13.40
#